data_AF-A0A9D6MDT4-F1
#
_entry.id   AF-A0A9D6MDT4-F1
#
_cell.length_a   1.000
_cell.length_b   1.000
_cell.length_c   1.000
_cell.angle_alpha   90.00
_cell.angle_beta   90.00
_cell.angle_gamma   90.00
#
_symmetry.space_group_name_H-M   'P 1'
#
loop_
_entity.id
_entity.type
_entity.pdbx_description
1 polymer ?
#
loop_
_entity_poly.entity_id
_entity_poly.type
_entity_poly.pdbx_seq_one_letter_code
_entity_poly.pdbx_strand_id
1 'polypeptide(L)'
;MDDEQREQLETDGFVVLRGLLSEEQRTRLVERVETLWAEEGEQAGGENYIENGARRLANLVNKGGEFRLIIAHPEVLEVVRAVIGPFVRLSMLNA
;
A
#
# COMPACT_ATOMS: atom_id res chain seq x y z
N MET A 1 -1.17 11.65 -13.70
CA MET A 1 -1.28 12.68 -12.66
C MET A 1 -1.70 13.99 -13.30
N ASP A 2 -2.88 14.51 -12.94
CA ASP A 2 -3.36 15.82 -13.41
C ASP A 2 -2.71 16.98 -12.63
N ASP A 3 -3.06 18.22 -13.00
CA ASP A 3 -2.44 19.42 -12.43
C ASP A 3 -2.87 19.66 -10.97
N GLU A 4 -4.10 19.34 -10.61
CA GLU A 4 -4.62 19.47 -9.24
C GLU A 4 -3.91 18.47 -8.30
N GLN A 5 -3.74 17.22 -8.76
CA GLN A 5 -2.99 16.19 -8.07
C GLN A 5 -1.52 16.57 -7.87
N ARG A 6 -0.92 17.25 -8.86
CA ARG A 6 0.46 17.74 -8.76
C ARG A 6 0.60 18.86 -7.74
N GLU A 7 -0.30 19.84 -7.78
CA GLU A 7 -0.32 20.95 -6.83
C GLU A 7 -0.53 20.45 -5.40
N GLN A 8 -1.43 19.47 -5.20
CA GLN A 8 -1.65 18.83 -3.91
C GLN A 8 -0.37 18.13 -3.41
N LEU A 9 0.30 17.38 -4.28
CA LEU A 9 1.53 16.69 -3.91
C LEU A 9 2.65 17.67 -3.52
N GLU A 10 2.78 18.77 -4.26
CA GLU A 10 3.81 19.79 -4.02
C GLU A 10 3.52 20.64 -2.77
N THR A 11 2.25 20.93 -2.49
CA THR A 11 1.83 21.82 -1.39
C THR A 11 1.59 21.07 -0.09
N ASP A 12 0.87 19.95 -0.14
CA ASP A 12 0.42 19.21 1.03
C ASP A 12 1.31 18.00 1.36
N GLY A 13 2.17 17.59 0.42
CA GLY A 13 3.06 16.43 0.56
C GLY A 13 2.38 15.07 0.39
N PHE A 14 1.13 15.05 -0.08
CA PHE A 14 0.40 13.82 -0.42
C PHE A 14 -0.51 14.05 -1.63
N VAL A 15 -0.98 12.96 -2.26
CA VAL A 15 -1.98 13.02 -3.32
C VAL A 15 -3.05 11.95 -3.13
N VAL A 16 -4.30 12.28 -3.42
CA VAL A 16 -5.42 11.34 -3.34
C VAL A 16 -5.74 10.75 -4.71
N LEU A 17 -5.51 9.44 -4.87
CA LEU A 17 -5.92 8.69 -6.05
C LEU A 17 -7.30 8.05 -5.81
N ARG A 18 -8.33 8.60 -6.44
CA ARG A 18 -9.71 8.10 -6.31
C ARG A 18 -10.00 7.03 -7.36
N GLY A 19 -10.75 5.99 -6.97
CA GLY A 19 -11.20 4.96 -7.92
C GLY A 19 -10.08 4.07 -8.46
N LEU A 20 -8.92 4.03 -7.79
CA LEU A 20 -7.76 3.24 -8.19
C LEU A 20 -8.06 1.73 -8.27
N LEU A 21 -8.94 1.24 -7.39
CA LEU A 21 -9.33 -0.16 -7.31
C LEU A 21 -10.79 -0.31 -7.69
N SER A 22 -11.09 -1.35 -8.46
CA SER A 22 -12.46 -1.80 -8.66
C SER A 22 -13.08 -2.28 -7.34
N GLU A 23 -14.40 -2.36 -7.29
CA GLU A 23 -15.11 -2.88 -6.11
C GLU A 23 -14.66 -4.32 -5.78
N GLU A 24 -14.48 -5.17 -6.79
CA GLU A 24 -13.97 -6.53 -6.63
C GLU A 24 -12.55 -6.57 -6.06
N GLN A 25 -11.64 -5.73 -6.57
CA GLN A 25 -10.27 -5.63 -6.08
C GLN A 25 -10.23 -5.14 -4.63
N ARG A 26 -11.07 -4.15 -4.30
CA ARG A 26 -11.21 -3.65 -2.93
C ARG A 26 -11.70 -4.75 -1.99
N THR A 27 -12.76 -5.47 -2.36
CA THR A 27 -13.31 -6.54 -1.52
C THR A 27 -12.28 -7.63 -1.26
N ARG A 28 -11.59 -8.10 -2.31
CA ARG A 28 -10.51 -9.10 -2.17
C ARG A 28 -9.36 -8.63 -1.28
N LEU A 29 -8.96 -7.36 -1.39
CA LEU A 29 -7.90 -6.80 -0.56
C LEU A 29 -8.29 -6.82 0.93
N VAL A 30 -9.51 -6.38 1.24
CA VAL A 30 -10.03 -6.38 2.63
C VAL A 30 -10.11 -7.80 3.16
N GLU A 31 -10.68 -8.73 2.40
CA GLU A 31 -10.78 -10.14 2.78
C GLU A 31 -9.40 -10.76 3.04
N ARG A 32 -8.39 -10.43 2.22
CA ARG A 32 -7.03 -10.92 2.46
C ARG A 32 -6.44 -10.35 3.73
N VAL A 33 -6.54 -9.05 3.96
CA VAL A 33 -6.00 -8.42 5.19
C VAL A 33 -6.62 -9.06 6.43
N GLU A 34 -7.93 -9.28 6.43
CA GLU A 34 -8.62 -9.93 7.55
C GLU A 34 -8.21 -11.40 7.71
N THR A 35 -8.04 -12.13 6.61
CA THR A 35 -7.55 -13.51 6.63
C THR A 35 -6.14 -13.59 7.21
N LEU A 36 -5.21 -12.74 6.73
CA LEU A 36 -3.84 -12.70 7.23
C LEU A 36 -3.77 -12.33 8.71
N TRP A 37 -4.61 -11.39 9.15
CA TRP A 37 -4.69 -11.03 10.55
C TRP A 37 -5.14 -12.20 11.43
N ALA A 38 -6.15 -12.96 10.99
CA ALA A 38 -6.61 -14.15 11.70
C ALA A 38 -5.56 -15.28 11.69
N GLU A 39 -4.84 -15.45 10.59
CA GLU A 39 -3.77 -16.45 10.43
C GLU A 39 -2.54 -16.13 11.29
N GLU A 40 -2.09 -14.87 11.33
CA GLU A 40 -0.88 -14.45 12.05
C GLU A 40 -1.12 -14.20 13.55
N GLY A 41 -2.33 -13.78 13.93
CA GLY A 41 -2.73 -13.59 15.31
C GLY A 41 -1.76 -12.69 16.11
N GLU A 42 -1.29 -13.18 17.25
CA GLU A 42 -0.35 -12.45 18.12
C GLU A 42 1.02 -12.18 17.47
N GLN A 43 1.36 -12.90 16.40
CA GLN A 43 2.61 -12.73 15.66
C GLN A 43 2.47 -11.76 14.48
N ALA A 44 1.29 -11.18 14.26
CA ALA A 44 1.04 -10.24 13.19
C ALA A 44 2.03 -9.06 13.26
N GLY A 45 2.75 -8.83 12.15
CA GLY A 45 3.78 -7.80 12.06
C GLY A 45 5.18 -8.20 12.54
N GLY A 46 5.32 -9.40 13.15
CA GLY A 46 6.58 -9.87 13.77
C GLY A 46 7.78 -10.00 12.83
N GLU A 47 7.57 -10.09 11.51
CA GLU A 47 8.66 -10.06 10.52
C GLU A 47 9.40 -8.72 10.44
N ASN A 48 8.82 -7.65 11.03
CA ASN A 48 9.44 -6.34 11.11
C ASN A 48 9.41 -5.83 12.55
N TYR A 49 8.22 -5.47 13.04
CA TYR A 49 7.97 -5.19 14.45
C TYR A 49 6.47 -5.29 14.76
N ILE A 50 6.17 -5.69 16.00
CA ILE A 50 4.81 -5.71 16.53
C ILE A 50 4.51 -4.33 17.12
N GLU A 51 3.41 -3.71 16.68
CA GLU A 51 2.98 -2.40 17.14
C GLU A 51 1.87 -2.56 18.19
N ASN A 52 2.23 -2.39 19.47
CA ASN A 52 1.29 -2.56 20.57
C ASN A 52 0.14 -1.55 20.46
N GLY A 53 -1.09 -2.06 20.47
CA GLY A 53 -2.30 -1.24 20.36
C GLY A 53 -2.78 -0.99 18.93
N ALA A 54 -2.08 -1.51 17.92
CA ALA A 54 -2.49 -1.45 16.52
C ALA A 54 -2.61 -2.86 15.92
N ARG A 55 -3.52 -3.03 14.96
CA ARG A 55 -3.50 -4.18 14.05
C ARG A 55 -2.47 -3.87 12.98
N ARG A 56 -1.35 -4.59 12.98
CA ARG A 56 -0.25 -4.40 12.02
C ARG A 56 0.13 -5.70 11.36
N LEU A 57 0.20 -5.70 10.03
CA LEU A 57 0.75 -6.77 9.22
C LEU A 57 2.03 -6.27 8.52
N ALA A 58 3.04 -7.12 8.48
CA ALA A 58 4.29 -6.82 7.80
C ALA A 58 4.39 -7.60 6.48
N ASN A 59 5.27 -7.14 5.59
CA ASN A 59 5.72 -7.89 4.43
C ASN A 59 4.60 -8.34 3.46
N LEU A 60 3.53 -7.55 3.34
CA LEU A 60 2.30 -7.95 2.64
C LEU A 60 2.50 -8.33 1.16
N VAL A 61 3.47 -7.71 0.49
CA VAL A 61 3.85 -8.03 -0.90
C VAL A 61 4.30 -9.49 -1.08
N ASN A 62 4.77 -10.14 -0.02
CA ASN A 62 5.13 -11.56 -0.03
C ASN A 62 3.99 -12.47 0.41
N LYS A 63 2.87 -11.91 0.85
CA LYS A 63 1.72 -12.63 1.42
C LYS A 63 0.48 -12.63 0.52
N GLY A 64 0.52 -11.97 -0.63
CA GLY A 64 -0.63 -11.89 -1.53
C GLY A 64 -0.35 -11.16 -2.85
N GLY A 65 -0.95 -11.63 -3.95
CA GLY A 65 -0.81 -11.02 -5.27
C GLY A 65 -1.50 -9.66 -5.36
N GLU A 66 -2.62 -9.52 -4.66
CA GLU A 66 -3.42 -8.31 -4.48
C GLU A 66 -2.59 -7.12 -4.00
N PHE A 67 -1.66 -7.31 -3.07
CA PHE A 67 -0.78 -6.23 -2.60
C PHE A 67 0.20 -5.76 -3.68
N ARG A 68 0.72 -6.69 -4.50
CA ARG A 68 1.61 -6.36 -5.64
C ARG A 68 0.90 -5.52 -6.67
N LEU A 69 -0.37 -5.82 -6.96
CA LEU A 69 -1.16 -5.06 -7.93
C LEU A 69 -1.31 -3.59 -7.52
N ILE A 70 -1.45 -3.31 -6.21
CA ILE A 70 -1.61 -1.95 -5.69
C ILE A 70 -0.30 -1.17 -5.77
N ILE A 71 0.80 -1.73 -5.26
CA ILE A 71 2.08 -1.02 -5.24
C ILE A 71 2.70 -0.84 -6.64
N ALA A 72 2.33 -1.71 -7.59
CA ALA A 72 2.78 -1.63 -8.97
C ALA A 72 1.75 -0.92 -9.88
N HIS A 73 0.69 -0.33 -9.32
CA HIS A 73 -0.32 0.35 -10.12
C HIS A 73 0.33 1.50 -10.92
N PRO A 74 0.04 1.65 -12.23
CA PRO A 74 0.68 2.66 -13.07
C PRO A 74 0.60 4.09 -12.50
N GLU A 75 -0.58 4.49 -12.01
CA GLU A 75 -0.79 5.81 -11.39
C GLU A 75 -0.02 5.98 -10.07
N VAL A 76 0.07 4.94 -9.23
CA VAL A 76 0.88 4.97 -8.00
C VAL A 76 2.35 5.16 -8.37
N LEU A 77 2.84 4.37 -9.33
CA LEU A 77 4.23 4.46 -9.76
C LEU A 77 4.55 5.78 -10.48
N GLU A 78 3.58 6.41 -11.16
CA GLU A 78 3.73 7.75 -11.72
C GLU A 78 4.02 8.77 -10.61
N VAL A 79 3.17 8.79 -9.57
CA VAL A 79 3.35 9.68 -8.39
C VAL A 79 4.67 9.38 -7.68
N VAL A 80 4.97 8.11 -7.41
CA VAL A 80 6.22 7.73 -6.71
C VAL A 80 7.45 8.18 -7.50
N ARG A 81 7.44 8.05 -8.83
CA ARG A 81 8.55 8.53 -9.67
C ARG A 81 8.66 10.04 -9.73
N ALA A 82 7.53 10.76 -9.61
CA ALA A 82 7.56 12.22 -9.52
C ALA A 82 8.28 12.69 -8.25
N VAL A 83 8.17 11.95 -7.14
CA VAL A 83 8.81 12.30 -5.86
C VAL A 83 10.23 11.76 -5.73
N ILE A 84 10.45 10.47 -6.03
CA ILE A 84 11.72 9.76 -5.77
C ILE A 84 12.66 9.82 -6.98
N GLY A 85 12.13 10.05 -8.18
CA GLY A 85 12.84 9.95 -9.44
C GLY A 85 12.70 8.58 -10.11
N PRO A 86 13.42 8.33 -11.22
CA PRO A 86 13.18 7.16 -12.09
C PRO A 86 13.62 5.82 -11.47
N PHE A 87 14.52 5.83 -10.49
CA PHE A 87 15.09 4.63 -9.89
C PHE A 87 14.45 4.36 -8.52
N VAL A 88 13.32 3.66 -8.54
CA VAL A 88 12.56 3.32 -7.35
C VAL A 88 12.87 1.88 -6.93
N ARG A 89 13.10 1.68 -5.63
CA ARG A 89 13.10 0.34 -5.02
C ARG A 89 12.07 0.29 -3.91
N LEU A 90 11.31 -0.80 -3.88
CA LEU A 90 10.41 -1.07 -2.77
C LEU A 90 11.23 -1.36 -1.50
N SER A 91 11.04 -0.53 -0.49
CA SER A 91 11.34 -0.91 0.90
C SER A 91 10.12 -1.62 1.49
N MET A 92 10.33 -2.59 2.39
CA MET A 92 9.29 -3.47 2.95
C MET A 92 7.91 -2.80 3.10
N LEU A 93 6.87 -3.41 2.51
CA LEU A 93 5.49 -2.95 2.66
C LEU A 93 4.89 -3.50 3.95
N ASN A 94 4.43 -2.59 4.82
CA ASN A 94 3.73 -2.91 6.06
C ASN A 94 2.41 -2.14 6.07
N ALA A 95 1.33 -2.71 6.61
CA ALA A 95 0.02 -2.05 6.72
C ALA A 95 -0.67 -2.35 8.04
#